data_AF-A0A2N5T3K9-F1
#
_entry.id   AF-A0A2N5T3K9-F1
#
_cell.length_a   1.000
_cell.length_b   1.000
_cell.length_c   1.000
_cell.angle_alpha   90.00
_cell.angle_beta   90.00
_cell.angle_gamma   90.00
#
_symmetry.space_group_name_H-M   'P 1'
#
loop_
_entity.id
_entity.type
_entity.pdbx_description
1 polymer ?
#
loop_
_entity_poly.entity_id
_entity_poly.type
_entity_poly.pdbx_seq_one_letter_code
_entity_poly.pdbx_strand_id
1 'polypeptide(L)' 'MGKVHGSLARAGKVRSQCPKVAKLDRTKKKLQGRAKKRALYNNRFSVTLPHGGRRKMNPAPAGKMG' A
#
# COMPACT_ATOMS: atom_id res chain seq x y z
N MET A 1 -5.89 -42.27 -0.92
CA MET A 1 -5.80 -40.85 -1.31
C MET A 1 -4.84 -40.14 -0.37
N GLY A 2 -3.53 -40.25 -0.66
CA GLY A 2 -2.47 -39.83 0.26
C GLY A 2 -2.14 -38.34 0.17
N LYS A 3 -1.38 -37.86 1.15
CA LYS A 3 -0.80 -36.51 1.17
C LYS A 3 0.07 -36.33 -0.07
N VAL A 4 -0.32 -35.44 -0.99
CA VAL A 4 0.44 -35.15 -2.22
C VAL A 4 1.29 -33.91 -2.01
N HIS A 5 2.61 -34.03 -2.23
CA HIS A 5 3.55 -32.90 -2.19
C HIS A 5 3.34 -31.93 -3.36
N GLY A 6 4.08 -30.80 -3.37
CA GLY A 6 4.04 -29.76 -4.41
C GLY A 6 3.89 -30.31 -5.83
N SER A 7 2.72 -30.15 -6.48
CA SER A 7 2.51 -30.57 -7.88
C SER A 7 2.31 -29.36 -8.79
N LEU A 8 2.74 -29.49 -10.05
CA LEU A 8 2.60 -28.45 -11.07
C LEU A 8 1.14 -28.06 -11.34
N ALA A 9 0.19 -28.96 -11.06
CA ALA A 9 -1.25 -28.72 -11.16
C ALA A 9 -1.75 -27.59 -10.22
N ARG A 10 -0.95 -27.13 -9.26
CA ARG A 10 -1.31 -26.03 -8.35
C ARG A 10 -0.73 -24.68 -8.76
N ALA A 11 -0.05 -24.59 -9.90
CA ALA A 11 0.46 -23.34 -10.45
C ALA A 11 -0.69 -22.34 -10.65
N GLY A 12 -0.48 -21.09 -10.23
CA GLY A 12 -1.46 -20.02 -10.39
C GLY A 12 -2.69 -20.07 -9.45
N LYS A 13 -2.85 -21.10 -8.61
CA LYS A 13 -4.01 -21.30 -7.72
C LYS A 13 -4.45 -20.02 -7.00
N VAL A 14 -3.51 -19.33 -6.35
CA VAL A 14 -3.84 -18.15 -5.53
C VAL A 14 -4.30 -16.97 -6.40
N ARG A 15 -3.63 -16.73 -7.54
CA ARG A 15 -3.96 -15.60 -8.40
C ARG A 15 -5.31 -15.77 -9.11
N SER A 16 -5.71 -17.01 -9.45
CA SER A 16 -7.02 -17.31 -10.03
C SER A 16 -8.14 -17.30 -8.99
N GLN A 17 -7.84 -17.65 -7.72
CA GLN A 17 -8.81 -17.61 -6.63
C GLN A 17 -9.11 -16.19 -6.13
N CYS A 18 -8.13 -15.28 -6.15
CA CYS A 18 -8.34 -13.92 -5.69
C CYS A 18 -9.40 -13.19 -6.54
N PRO A 19 -10.42 -12.56 -5.93
CA PRO A 19 -11.41 -11.78 -6.68
C PRO A 19 -10.72 -10.64 -7.43
N LYS A 20 -11.08 -10.47 -8.70
CA LYS A 20 -10.50 -9.43 -9.54
C LYS A 20 -11.11 -8.06 -9.20
N VAL A 21 -10.49 -7.34 -8.28
CA VAL A 21 -10.89 -5.97 -7.95
C VAL A 21 -10.39 -5.00 -9.03
N ALA A 22 -11.31 -4.28 -9.66
CA ALA A 22 -10.98 -3.22 -10.62
C ALA A 22 -10.27 -2.06 -9.92
N LYS A 23 -9.45 -1.32 -10.67
CA LYS A 23 -8.81 -0.12 -10.13
C LYS A 23 -9.88 0.94 -9.92
N LEU A 24 -9.89 1.56 -8.74
CA LEU A 24 -10.72 2.73 -8.50
C LEU A 24 -10.23 3.91 -9.34
N ASP A 25 -11.17 4.64 -9.93
CA ASP A 25 -10.87 5.89 -10.59
C ASP A 25 -10.40 6.93 -9.57
N ARG A 26 -9.28 7.56 -9.87
CA ARG A 26 -8.77 8.65 -9.03
C ARG A 26 -9.43 9.94 -9.46
N THR A 27 -10.09 10.60 -8.50
CA THR A 27 -10.72 11.91 -8.69
C THR A 27 -9.73 13.00 -9.11
N LYS A 28 -8.43 12.86 -8.78
CA LYS A 28 -7.38 13.81 -9.16
C LYS A 28 -6.20 13.10 -9.82
N LYS A 29 -5.64 13.73 -10.87
CA LYS A 29 -4.38 13.30 -11.49
C LYS A 29 -3.25 13.39 -10.46
N LYS A 30 -2.28 12.46 -10.56
CA LYS A 30 -1.09 12.51 -9.70
C LYS A 30 -0.29 13.77 -10.02
N LEU A 31 0.13 14.50 -9.00
CA LEU A 31 1.08 15.60 -9.15
C LEU A 31 2.40 15.07 -9.74
N GLN A 32 2.97 15.81 -10.69
CA GLN A 32 4.23 15.48 -11.36
C GLN A 32 5.26 16.61 -11.18
N GLY A 33 6.54 16.30 -11.41
CA GLY A 33 7.65 17.27 -11.41
C GLY A 33 7.77 18.12 -10.15
N ARG A 34 7.92 19.44 -10.34
CA ARG A 34 8.11 20.43 -9.28
C ARG A 34 6.94 20.47 -8.29
N ALA A 35 5.70 20.34 -8.77
CA ALA A 35 4.52 20.33 -7.92
C ALA A 35 4.54 19.14 -6.93
N LYS A 36 4.97 17.96 -7.41
CA LYS A 36 5.15 16.78 -6.55
C LYS A 36 6.23 17.01 -5.49
N LYS A 37 7.36 17.63 -5.86
CA LYS A 37 8.45 17.92 -4.92
C LYS A 37 8.01 18.91 -3.83
N ARG A 38 7.26 19.96 -4.20
CA ARG A 38 6.67 20.91 -3.22
C ARG A 38 5.73 20.20 -2.25
N ALA A 39 4.81 19.37 -2.75
CA ALA A 39 3.89 18.61 -1.91
C ALA A 39 4.61 17.65 -0.96
N LEU A 40 5.66 16.96 -1.44
CA LEU A 40 6.47 16.06 -0.60
C LEU A 40 7.23 16.82 0.49
N TYR A 41 7.79 17.99 0.18
CA TYR A 41 8.50 18.81 1.17
C TYR A 41 7.55 19.26 2.28
N ASN A 42 6.41 19.83 1.90
CA ASN A 42 5.41 20.31 2.86
C ASN A 42 4.93 19.17 3.77
N ASN A 43 4.55 18.02 3.18
CA ASN A 43 4.03 16.87 3.93
C ASN A 43 5.07 16.23 4.86
N ARG A 44 6.36 16.29 4.52
CA ARG A 44 7.43 15.63 5.29
C ARG A 44 8.07 16.54 6.32
N PHE A 45 8.22 17.82 6.03
CA PHE A 45 9.10 18.71 6.79
C PHE A 45 8.38 19.90 7.39
N SER A 46 7.37 20.48 6.73
CA SER A 46 6.75 21.72 7.21
C SER A 46 5.62 21.52 8.22
N VAL A 47 4.89 20.39 8.17
CA VAL A 47 3.63 20.21 8.94
C VAL A 47 3.78 19.41 10.24
N THR A 48 4.85 18.65 10.46
CA THR A 48 4.96 17.78 11.66
C THR A 48 6.38 17.66 12.19
N LEU A 49 6.67 18.36 13.28
CA LEU A 49 7.71 17.97 14.24
C LEU A 49 6.99 17.40 15.47
N PRO A 50 6.88 16.07 15.62
CA PRO A 50 6.63 15.51 16.94
C PRO A 50 7.91 15.69 17.75
N HIS A 51 7.89 16.65 18.67
CA HIS A 51 8.86 16.85 19.75
C HIS A 51 9.15 15.47 20.39
N GLY A 52 10.33 14.90 20.12
CA GLY A 52 10.76 13.62 20.69
C GLY A 52 10.35 12.32 19.96
N GLY A 53 9.78 12.36 18.74
CA GLY A 53 9.33 11.15 18.01
C GLY A 53 9.94 10.95 16.61
N ARG A 54 10.09 9.69 16.17
CA ARG A 54 10.45 9.37 14.76
C ARG A 54 9.24 9.54 13.85
N ARG A 55 9.41 10.22 12.70
CA ARG A 55 8.35 10.40 11.69
C ARG A 55 7.90 9.04 11.12
N LYS A 56 6.60 8.75 11.19
CA LYS A 56 5.98 7.56 10.56
C LYS A 56 5.40 7.93 9.19
N MET A 57 5.83 7.24 8.14
CA MET A 57 5.28 7.39 6.79
C MET A 57 4.27 6.28 6.54
N ASN A 58 3.09 6.64 6.00
CA ASN A 58 1.99 5.70 5.74
C ASN A 58 1.57 4.89 6.98
N PRO A 59 1.18 5.54 8.09
CA PRO A 59 0.59 4.83 9.21
C PRO A 59 -0.72 4.17 8.77
N ALA A 60 -0.80 2.85 8.92
CA ALA A 60 -2.07 2.17 8.79
C ALA A 60 -2.96 2.54 9.99
N PRO A 61 -4.28 2.70 9.81
CA PRO A 61 -5.18 2.72 10.95
C PRO A 61 -5.08 1.40 11.73
N ALA A 62 -5.38 1.46 13.02
CA ALA A 62 -5.49 0.29 13.90
C ALA A 62 -6.30 -0.81 13.19
N GLY A 63 -5.72 -2.01 13.11
CA GLY A 63 -6.39 -3.15 12.49
C GLY A 63 -7.48 -3.70 13.40
N LYS A 64 -8.06 -4.85 13.03
CA LYS A 64 -9.00 -5.56 13.92
C LYS A 64 -8.39 -5.98 15.28
N MET A 65 -7.06 -5.85 15.45
CA MET A 65 -6.36 -6.11 16.72
C MET A 65 -5.71 -4.87 17.35
N GLY A 66 -6.09 -3.66 16.94
CA GLY A 66 -5.48 -2.41 17.42
C GLY A 66 -4.30 -1.92 16.57
#